data_AF-A0A5C4S1I8-F1
#
_entry.id   AF-A0A5C4S1I8-F1
#
_cell.length_a   1.000
_cell.length_b   1.000
_cell.length_c   1.000
_cell.angle_alpha   90.00
_cell.angle_beta   90.00
_cell.angle_gamma   90.00
#
_symmetry.space_group_name_H-M   'P 1'
#
loop_
_entity.id
_entity.type
_entity.pdbx_description
1 polymer ?
#
loop_
_entity_poly.entity_id
_entity_poly.type
_entity_poly.pdbx_seq_one_letter_code
_entity_poly.pdbx_strand_id
1 'polypeptide(L)'
;MIIAVPLSEQNGMASAVCEHFGSAPFYGIYDITSKQLEIVSNANMEHEHGQCRPTDIFTEHVIAAVVCNGIGGRAVRKLEDLGIGIYMADQAPSLEVALERFEKGELKKVDHKIACEGHDCH
;
A
#
# COMPACT_ATOMS: atom_id res chain seq x y z
N MET A 1 -10.48 -10.54 0.19
CA MET A 1 -9.92 -9.35 0.89
C MET A 1 -8.69 -8.96 0.13
N ILE A 2 -8.61 -7.72 -0.35
CA ILE A 2 -7.54 -7.28 -1.25
C ILE A 2 -6.55 -6.42 -0.46
N ILE A 3 -5.27 -6.76 -0.55
CA ILE A 3 -4.14 -6.04 0.05
C ILE A 3 -3.33 -5.40 -1.08
N ALA A 4 -3.00 -4.13 -0.95
CA ALA A 4 -2.03 -3.48 -1.82
C ALA A 4 -0.68 -3.31 -1.12
N VAL A 5 0.41 -3.61 -1.81
CA VAL A 5 1.79 -3.50 -1.31
C VAL A 5 2.62 -2.71 -2.31
N PRO A 6 3.27 -1.60 -1.94
CA PRO A 6 4.15 -0.89 -2.84
C PRO A 6 5.44 -1.70 -3.02
N LEU A 7 5.87 -1.90 -4.26
CA LEU A 7 7.03 -2.70 -4.63
C LEU A 7 8.04 -1.87 -5.41
N SER A 8 9.32 -2.12 -5.16
CA SER A 8 10.42 -1.51 -5.91
C SER A 8 10.78 -2.29 -7.18
N GLU A 9 10.37 -3.56 -7.26
CA GLU A 9 10.65 -4.47 -8.39
C GLU A 9 9.45 -5.38 -8.68
N GLN A 10 9.50 -6.06 -9.82
CA GLN A 10 8.42 -6.91 -10.33
C GLN A 10 8.83 -8.40 -10.32
N ASN A 11 9.14 -8.92 -9.14
CA ASN A 11 9.71 -10.25 -8.93
C ASN A 11 8.73 -11.23 -8.24
N GLY A 12 7.43 -11.03 -8.44
CA GLY A 12 6.39 -11.86 -7.80
C GLY A 12 6.38 -11.71 -6.27
N MET A 13 6.29 -12.84 -5.57
CA MET A 13 6.36 -12.91 -4.09
C MET A 13 7.73 -12.48 -3.53
N ALA A 14 8.81 -12.59 -4.32
CA ALA A 14 10.15 -12.16 -3.93
C ALA A 14 10.38 -10.66 -4.12
N SER A 15 9.38 -9.92 -4.64
CA SER A 15 9.52 -8.48 -4.90
C SER A 15 9.84 -7.70 -3.63
N ALA A 16 10.84 -6.83 -3.70
CA ALA A 16 11.20 -5.96 -2.60
C ALA A 16 10.10 -4.93 -2.31
N VAL A 17 9.72 -4.81 -1.03
CA VAL A 17 8.74 -3.81 -0.57
C VAL A 17 9.37 -2.42 -0.60
N CYS A 18 8.69 -1.48 -1.23
CA CYS A 18 9.16 -0.11 -1.31
C CYS A 18 8.97 0.62 0.02
N GLU A 19 9.98 1.39 0.43
CA GLU A 19 9.91 2.23 1.62
C GLU A 19 8.98 3.43 1.43
N HIS A 20 8.76 3.88 0.18
CA HIS A 20 7.97 5.05 -0.14
C HIS A 20 6.76 4.68 -1.00
N PHE A 21 5.59 4.52 -0.36
CA PHE A 21 4.34 4.22 -1.06
C PHE A 21 4.08 5.11 -2.29
N GLY A 22 4.10 6.44 -2.13
CA GLY A 22 3.72 7.37 -3.22
C GLY A 22 4.71 7.46 -4.39
N SER A 23 5.91 6.91 -4.25
CA SER A 23 6.96 6.91 -5.29
C SER A 23 7.31 5.50 -5.74
N ALA A 24 6.53 4.50 -5.32
CA ALA A 24 6.75 3.12 -5.70
C ALA A 24 6.56 2.95 -7.22
N PRO A 25 7.49 2.30 -7.93
CA PRO A 25 7.34 2.03 -9.35
C PRO A 25 6.30 0.95 -9.65
N PHE A 26 5.98 0.09 -8.67
CA PHE A 26 5.02 -1.00 -8.80
C PHE A 26 4.14 -1.12 -7.55
N TYR A 27 2.95 -1.72 -7.71
CA TYR A 27 2.05 -2.10 -6.62
C TYR A 27 1.64 -3.57 -6.81
N GLY A 28 1.89 -4.39 -5.80
CA GLY A 28 1.37 -5.75 -5.70
C GLY A 28 -0.01 -5.73 -5.08
N ILE A 29 -1.03 -6.12 -5.84
CA ILE A 29 -2.40 -6.31 -5.41
C ILE A 29 -2.59 -7.81 -5.13
N TYR A 30 -2.71 -8.17 -3.86
CA TYR A 30 -2.90 -9.54 -3.42
C TYR A 30 -4.31 -9.77 -2.90
N ASP A 31 -5.03 -10.71 -3.50
CA ASP A 31 -6.32 -11.18 -2.99
C ASP A 31 -6.12 -12.40 -2.10
N ILE A 32 -6.34 -12.24 -0.78
CA ILE A 32 -6.20 -13.32 0.21
C ILE A 32 -7.26 -14.42 0.00
N THR A 33 -8.43 -14.05 -0.52
CA THR A 33 -9.57 -14.97 -0.69
C THR A 33 -9.33 -15.92 -1.86
N SER A 34 -8.85 -15.39 -2.98
CA SER A 34 -8.55 -16.14 -4.20
C SER A 34 -7.09 -16.60 -4.28
N LYS A 35 -6.23 -16.12 -3.37
CA LYS A 35 -4.77 -16.29 -3.40
C LYS A 35 -4.12 -15.83 -4.71
N GLN A 36 -4.69 -14.79 -5.33
CA GLN A 36 -4.20 -14.24 -6.59
C GLN A 36 -3.31 -13.03 -6.30
N LEU A 37 -2.12 -13.02 -6.91
CA LEU A 37 -1.21 -11.89 -6.91
C LEU A 37 -1.21 -11.24 -8.28
N GLU A 38 -1.51 -9.95 -8.32
CA GLU A 38 -1.41 -9.09 -9.49
C GLU A 38 -0.39 -8.00 -9.21
N ILE A 39 0.57 -7.78 -10.11
CA ILE A 39 1.54 -6.69 -9.95
C ILE A 39 1.31 -5.66 -11.04
N VAL A 40 0.99 -4.44 -10.62
CA VAL A 40 0.67 -3.32 -11.49
C VAL A 40 1.83 -2.31 -11.46
N SER A 41 2.24 -1.81 -12.61
CA SER A 41 3.26 -0.75 -12.71
C SER A 41 2.64 0.63 -12.57
N ASN A 42 3.17 1.42 -11.64
CA ASN A 42 2.79 2.81 -11.42
C ASN A 42 3.15 3.70 -12.64
N ALA A 43 4.18 3.32 -13.41
CA ALA A 43 4.57 4.01 -14.64
C ALA A 43 3.58 3.82 -15.80
N ASN A 44 2.79 2.74 -15.82
CA ASN A 44 1.86 2.47 -16.92
C ASN A 44 0.53 3.24 -16.79
N MET A 45 0.40 4.08 -15.76
CA MET A 45 -0.72 5.02 -15.61
C MET A 45 -0.64 6.21 -16.58
N GLU A 46 0.46 6.34 -17.32
CA GLU A 46 0.64 7.41 -18.32
C GLU A 46 0.07 7.07 -19.71
N HIS A 47 -0.41 5.84 -19.97
CA HIS A 47 -0.65 5.40 -21.36
C HIS A 47 -2.05 4.87 -21.71
N GLU A 48 -3.11 5.38 -21.07
CA GLU A 48 -4.46 5.37 -21.66
C GLU A 48 -5.26 6.62 -21.26
N HIS A 49 -5.35 7.59 -22.19
CA HIS A 49 -6.32 8.69 -22.18
C HIS A 49 -6.63 9.40 -20.83
N GLY A 50 -5.63 10.07 -20.26
CA GLY A 50 -5.82 11.44 -19.78
C GLY A 50 -6.44 11.70 -18.41
N GLN A 51 -6.86 10.72 -17.59
CA GLN A 51 -7.45 11.04 -16.27
C GLN A 51 -7.22 10.06 -15.09
N CYS A 52 -6.42 8.99 -15.18
CA CYS A 52 -6.23 8.11 -14.02
C CYS A 52 -5.06 8.55 -13.13
N ARG A 53 -5.40 9.02 -11.92
CA ARG A 53 -4.44 9.29 -10.84
C ARG A 53 -4.06 7.97 -10.19
N PRO A 54 -2.90 7.86 -9.51
CA PRO A 54 -2.50 6.66 -8.75
C PRO A 54 -3.50 6.18 -7.70
N THR A 55 -4.58 6.94 -7.44
CA THR A 55 -5.71 6.49 -6.63
C THR A 55 -6.79 5.70 -7.36
N ASP A 56 -6.83 5.70 -8.68
CA ASP A 56 -7.87 5.00 -9.44
C ASP A 56 -7.75 3.47 -9.31
N ILE A 57 -6.51 2.94 -9.22
CA ILE A 57 -6.27 1.50 -8.92
C ILE A 57 -6.90 1.11 -7.57
N PHE A 58 -6.87 2.02 -6.58
CA PHE A 58 -7.45 1.80 -5.26
C PHE A 58 -8.97 1.97 -5.24
N THR A 59 -9.56 2.55 -6.29
CA THR A 59 -11.01 2.65 -6.45
C THR A 59 -11.59 1.55 -7.33
N GLU A 60 -10.83 1.04 -8.31
CA GLU A 60 -11.24 -0.09 -9.17
C GLU A 60 -11.13 -1.43 -8.43
N HIS A 61 -10.08 -1.60 -7.63
CA HIS A 61 -9.96 -2.72 -6.71
C HIS A 61 -10.46 -2.27 -5.34
N VAL A 62 -11.36 -3.02 -4.71
CA VAL A 62 -11.84 -2.74 -3.34
C VAL A 62 -10.72 -3.07 -2.34
N ILE A 63 -9.68 -2.24 -2.31
CA ILE A 63 -8.51 -2.43 -1.45
C ILE A 63 -8.96 -2.30 -0.01
N ALA A 64 -8.86 -3.39 0.74
CA ALA A 64 -9.22 -3.41 2.15
C ALA A 64 -8.08 -2.89 3.02
N ALA A 65 -6.84 -3.16 2.61
CA ALA A 65 -5.65 -2.78 3.36
C ALA A 65 -4.45 -2.45 2.47
N VAL A 66 -3.59 -1.57 2.95
CA VAL A 66 -2.26 -1.29 2.38
C VAL A 66 -1.20 -1.73 3.38
N VAL A 67 -0.24 -2.52 2.91
CA VAL A 67 0.90 -2.97 3.71
C VAL A 67 2.17 -2.36 3.12
N CYS A 68 2.92 -1.59 3.90
CA CYS A 68 4.12 -0.90 3.42
C CYS A 68 5.18 -0.73 4.52
N ASN A 69 6.44 -0.56 4.15
CA ASN A 69 7.52 -0.26 5.10
C ASN A 69 7.51 1.20 5.57
N GLY A 70 7.01 2.10 4.72
CA GLY A 70 6.86 3.50 5.02
C GLY A 70 5.79 4.15 4.14
N ILE A 71 5.11 5.13 4.72
CA ILE A 71 4.05 5.88 4.05
C ILE A 71 4.08 7.34 4.49
N GLY A 72 3.95 8.25 3.54
CA GLY A 72 3.87 9.68 3.83
C GLY A 72 2.51 10.06 4.41
N GLY A 73 2.47 11.02 5.34
CA GLY A 73 1.24 11.45 6.02
C GLY A 73 0.10 11.88 5.08
N ARG A 74 0.43 12.42 3.89
CA ARG A 74 -0.57 12.74 2.85
C ARG A 74 -1.28 11.49 2.30
N ALA A 75 -0.55 10.41 2.08
CA ALA A 75 -1.11 9.15 1.59
C ALA A 75 -1.90 8.44 2.69
N VAL A 76 -1.41 8.48 3.94
CA VAL A 76 -2.14 7.96 5.11
C VAL A 76 -3.55 8.54 5.18
N ARG A 77 -3.65 9.88 5.21
CA ARG A 77 -4.94 10.56 5.31
C ARG A 77 -5.87 10.24 4.15
N LYS A 78 -5.34 10.08 2.93
CA LYS A 78 -6.12 9.74 1.75
C LYS A 78 -6.68 8.32 1.82
N LEU A 79 -5.85 7.36 2.25
CA LEU A 79 -6.28 5.96 2.39
C LEU A 79 -7.29 5.78 3.53
N GLU A 80 -7.10 6.49 4.65
CA GLU A 80 -8.08 6.48 5.75
C GLU A 80 -9.43 7.10 5.37
N ASP A 81 -9.43 8.19 4.59
CA ASP A 81 -10.66 8.81 4.08
C ASP A 81 -11.45 7.84 3.17
N LEU A 82 -10.73 6.98 2.44
CA LEU A 82 -11.28 5.90 1.64
C LEU A 82 -11.69 4.67 2.49
N GLY A 83 -11.46 4.68 3.80
CA GLY A 83 -11.74 3.56 4.70
C GLY A 83 -10.75 2.39 4.58
N ILE A 84 -9.59 2.60 3.96
CA ILE A 84 -8.57 1.59 3.72
C ILE A 84 -7.65 1.50 4.94
N GLY A 85 -7.47 0.29 5.48
CA GLY A 85 -6.57 0.08 6.62
C GLY A 85 -5.10 0.13 6.21
N ILE A 86 -4.27 0.86 6.94
CA ILE A 86 -2.84 0.97 6.63
C ILE A 86 -2.06 0.17 7.67
N TYR A 87 -1.08 -0.62 7.23
CA TYR A 87 -0.29 -1.51 8.08
C TYR A 87 1.20 -1.36 7.79
N MET A 88 1.99 -1.16 8.84
CA MET A 88 3.45 -1.13 8.71
C MET A 88 3.98 -2.55 8.65
N ALA A 89 4.69 -2.89 7.58
CA ALA A 89 5.29 -4.20 7.36
C ALA A 89 6.56 -4.46 8.20
N ASP A 90 6.95 -3.52 9.06
CA ASP A 90 8.12 -3.60 9.95
C ASP A 90 9.43 -3.94 9.19
N GLN A 91 9.73 -3.15 8.15
CA GLN A 91 10.92 -3.32 7.31
C GLN A 91 10.98 -4.72 6.66
N ALA A 92 9.84 -5.20 6.18
CA ALA A 92 9.77 -6.45 5.43
C ALA A 92 10.64 -6.37 4.17
N PRO A 93 11.56 -7.32 3.93
CA PRO A 93 12.45 -7.29 2.78
C PRO A 93 11.74 -7.66 1.47
N SER A 94 10.65 -8.44 1.54
CA SER A 94 9.92 -8.93 0.38
C SER A 94 8.41 -8.95 0.59
N LEU A 95 7.66 -8.99 -0.51
CA LEU A 95 6.21 -9.09 -0.53
C LEU A 95 5.72 -10.31 0.26
N GLU A 96 6.36 -11.47 0.09
CA GLU A 96 6.05 -12.69 0.83
C GLU A 96 6.08 -12.46 2.34
N VAL A 97 7.15 -11.85 2.86
CA VAL A 97 7.30 -11.58 4.30
C VAL A 97 6.25 -10.57 4.78
N ALA A 98 5.96 -9.56 3.96
CA ALA A 98 4.94 -8.56 4.29
C ALA A 98 3.53 -9.18 4.40
N LEU A 99 3.17 -10.05 3.45
CA LEU A 99 1.90 -10.77 3.45
C LEU A 99 1.82 -11.78 4.60
N GLU A 100 2.89 -12.55 4.84
CA GLU A 100 2.93 -13.53 5.93
C GLU A 100 2.68 -12.87 7.29
N ARG A 101 3.37 -11.75 7.56
CA ARG A 101 3.18 -11.00 8.81
C ARG A 101 1.79 -10.40 8.92
N PHE A 102 1.20 -9.98 7.79
CA PHE A 102 -0.17 -9.51 7.75
C PHE A 102 -1.16 -10.62 8.10
N GLU A 103 -1.02 -11.80 7.49
CA GLU A 103 -1.85 -12.98 7.77
C GLU A 103 -1.71 -13.47 9.22
N LYS A 104 -0.51 -13.36 9.80
CA LYS A 104 -0.26 -13.65 11.22
C LYS A 104 -0.82 -12.59 12.17
N GLY A 105 -1.25 -11.42 11.67
CA GLY A 105 -1.73 -10.32 12.49
C GLY A 105 -0.64 -9.63 13.31
N GLU A 106 0.62 -9.75 12.91
CA GLU A 106 1.78 -9.16 13.61
C GLU A 106 2.01 -7.69 13.21
N LEU A 107 1.37 -7.23 12.14
CA LEU A 107 1.57 -5.88 11.62
C LEU A 107 0.85 -4.82 12.45
N LYS A 108 1.53 -3.69 12.65
CA LYS A 108 0.97 -2.52 13.32
C LYS A 108 0.11 -1.72 12.36
N LYS A 109 -1.16 -1.54 12.70
CA LYS A 109 -2.03 -0.61 11.98
C LYS A 109 -1.57 0.83 12.22
N VAL A 110 -1.41 1.59 11.15
CA VAL A 110 -1.20 3.03 11.20
C VAL A 110 -2.55 3.69 11.38
N ASP A 111 -2.67 4.51 12.42
CA ASP A 111 -3.85 5.33 12.68
C ASP A 111 -3.40 6.79 12.80
N HIS A 112 -4.00 7.68 12.00
CA HIS A 112 -3.65 9.10 12.02
C HIS A 112 -3.96 9.79 13.34
N LYS A 113 -4.76 9.20 14.25
CA LYS A 113 -4.99 9.82 15.56
C LYS A 113 -3.72 10.02 16.38
N ILE A 114 -2.63 9.32 16.08
CA ILE A 114 -1.34 9.50 16.78
C ILE A 114 -0.46 10.60 16.14
N ALA A 115 -0.78 11.07 14.93
CA ALA A 115 0.07 12.04 14.21
C ALA A 115 -0.33 13.52 14.39
N CYS A 116 -1.41 13.82 15.12
CA CYS A 116 -1.94 15.18 15.28
C CYS A 116 -1.90 15.73 16.73
N GLU A 117 -1.05 15.23 17.62
CA GLU A 117 -0.72 15.92 18.89
C GLU A 117 0.48 16.88 18.71
N GLY A 118 0.52 17.61 17.60
CA GLY A 118 1.64 18.48 17.25
C GLY A 118 1.27 19.60 16.29
N HIS A 119 0.18 20.31 16.56
CA HIS A 119 -0.03 21.63 15.99
C HIS A 119 -0.32 22.60 17.13
N ASP A 120 0.77 23.10 17.70
CA ASP A 120 0.79 24.37 18.43
C ASP A 120 0.38 25.45 17.40
N CYS A 121 -0.81 26.00 17.59
CA CYS A 121 -1.23 27.20 16.89
C CYS A 121 -0.47 28.39 17.49
N HIS A 122 0.39 29.04 16.70
CA HIS A 122 0.71 30.45 16.90
C HIS A 122 0.98 31.13 15.56
#